data_AF-A0A948STY9-F1
#
_entry.id   AF-A0A948STY9-F1
#
_cell.length_a   1.000
_cell.length_b   1.000
_cell.length_c   1.000
_cell.angle_alpha   90.00
_cell.angle_beta   90.00
_cell.angle_gamma   90.00
#
_symmetry.space_group_name_H-M   'P 1'
#
loop_
_entity.id
_entity.type
_entity.pdbx_description
1 polymer ?
#
loop_
_entity_poly.entity_id
_entity_poly.type
_entity_poly.pdbx_seq_one_letter_code
_entity_poly.pdbx_strand_id
1 'polypeptide(L)'
;MTSFENIGYNESERQFHERDQELLRKLRAQLDEQRAKAAADGQRSAHWMKCPKCGGQMKEVMMGADGGTVAVDQCTACGGVYFDAGELALLMGKQPGSSRMLDDLLGWVPGWGKGRKYFTGR
;
A
#
# COMPACT_ATOMS: atom_id res chain seq x y z
N MET A 1 1.49 -72.41 24.13
CA MET A 1 0.94 -72.40 22.76
C MET A 1 -0.03 -71.24 22.65
N THR A 2 0.22 -70.38 21.65
CA THR A 2 -0.70 -69.44 20.95
C THR A 2 -1.45 -68.41 21.81
N SER A 3 -1.54 -67.13 21.50
CA SER A 3 -1.15 -66.33 20.34
C SER A 3 -1.15 -64.89 20.86
N PHE A 4 -0.04 -64.15 20.74
CA PHE A 4 -0.05 -62.71 21.00
C PHE A 4 -0.65 -62.07 19.75
N GLU A 5 -1.98 -61.97 19.70
CA GLU A 5 -2.65 -61.25 18.62
C GLU A 5 -2.16 -59.81 18.68
N ASN A 6 -1.26 -59.49 17.76
CA ASN A 6 -0.87 -58.12 17.47
C ASN A 6 -2.10 -57.47 16.83
N ILE A 7 -3.01 -56.97 17.69
CA ILE A 7 -4.17 -56.18 17.30
C ILE A 7 -3.63 -54.81 16.88
N GLY A 8 -2.94 -54.79 15.74
CA GLY A 8 -2.54 -53.57 15.08
C GLY A 8 -3.78 -52.78 14.68
N TYR A 9 -3.65 -51.46 14.73
CA TYR A 9 -4.68 -50.47 14.40
C TYR A 9 -5.57 -50.91 13.22
N ASN A 10 -6.89 -50.81 13.40
CA ASN A 10 -7.86 -51.20 12.39
C ASN A 10 -7.80 -50.25 11.15
N GLU A 11 -8.38 -50.65 10.02
CA GLU A 11 -8.36 -49.83 8.80
C GLU A 11 -8.97 -48.44 8.98
N SER A 12 -10.03 -48.32 9.80
CA SER A 12 -10.66 -47.05 10.09
C SER A 12 -9.76 -46.12 10.91
N GLU A 13 -9.02 -46.65 11.88
CA GLU A 13 -8.05 -45.92 12.70
C GLU A 13 -6.89 -45.38 11.87
N ARG A 14 -6.41 -46.14 10.89
CA ARG A 14 -5.41 -45.65 9.93
C ARG A 14 -5.93 -44.46 9.13
N GLN A 15 -7.17 -44.55 8.63
CA GLN A 15 -7.81 -43.45 7.90
C GLN A 15 -8.04 -42.21 8.79
N PHE A 16 -8.42 -42.38 10.06
CA PHE A 16 -8.56 -41.27 10.99
C PHE A 16 -7.22 -40.58 11.25
N HIS A 17 -6.17 -41.35 11.49
CA HIS A 17 -4.83 -40.82 11.72
C HIS A 17 -4.27 -40.10 10.48
N GLU A 18 -4.45 -40.66 9.28
CA GLU A 18 -4.02 -40.02 8.03
C GLU A 18 -4.74 -38.68 7.80
N ARG A 19 -6.06 -38.63 8.01
CA ARG A 19 -6.82 -37.37 7.90
C ARG A 19 -6.41 -36.38 8.97
N ASP A 20 -6.20 -36.81 10.21
CA ASP A 20 -5.78 -35.94 11.30
C ASP A 20 -4.38 -35.36 11.05
N GLN A 21 -3.44 -36.19 10.58
CA GLN A 21 -2.12 -35.73 10.13
C GLN A 21 -2.22 -34.70 9.00
N GLU A 22 -3.09 -34.92 8.03
CA GLU A 22 -3.31 -33.99 6.93
C GLU A 22 -3.91 -32.67 7.44
N LEU A 23 -4.90 -32.73 8.34
CA LEU A 23 -5.52 -31.56 8.96
C LEU A 23 -4.48 -30.77 9.77
N LEU A 24 -3.68 -31.44 10.60
CA LEU A 24 -2.61 -30.81 11.37
C LEU A 24 -1.56 -30.17 10.47
N ARG A 25 -1.19 -30.82 9.36
CA ARG A 25 -0.27 -30.26 8.36
C ARG A 25 -0.83 -29.00 7.71
N LYS A 26 -2.10 -29.03 7.29
CA LYS A 26 -2.79 -27.88 6.69
C LYS A 26 -2.90 -26.72 7.68
N LEU A 27 -3.30 -27.00 8.91
CA LEU A 27 -3.44 -25.99 9.96
C LEU A 27 -2.09 -25.31 10.25
N ARG A 28 -1.00 -26.08 10.37
CA ARG A 28 0.34 -25.51 10.54
C ARG A 28 0.72 -24.58 9.40
N ALA A 29 0.52 -25.01 8.15
CA ALA A 29 0.81 -24.18 6.98
C ALA A 29 -0.03 -22.87 6.96
N GLN A 30 -1.31 -22.94 7.32
CA GLN A 30 -2.18 -21.77 7.42
C GLN A 30 -1.70 -20.80 8.51
N LEU A 31 -1.33 -21.31 9.69
CA LEU A 31 -0.84 -20.47 10.78
C LEU A 31 0.49 -19.80 10.43
N ASP A 32 1.39 -20.51 9.75
CA ASP A 32 2.66 -19.94 9.30
C ASP A 32 2.44 -18.84 8.25
N GLU A 33 1.50 -19.03 7.31
CA GLU A 33 1.10 -18.00 6.36
C GLU A 33 0.49 -16.77 7.06
N GLN A 34 -0.40 -16.99 8.03
CA GLN A 34 -1.00 -15.90 8.81
C GLN A 34 0.06 -15.10 9.58
N ARG A 35 1.02 -15.78 10.21
CA ARG A 35 2.14 -15.13 10.91
C ARG A 35 3.02 -14.33 9.96
N ALA A 36 3.31 -14.85 8.78
CA ALA A 36 4.09 -14.14 7.77
C ALA A 36 3.38 -12.86 7.30
N LYS A 37 2.07 -12.94 7.05
CA LYS A 37 1.23 -11.77 6.71
C LYS A 37 1.23 -10.74 7.84
N ALA A 38 0.98 -11.16 9.08
CA ALA A 38 0.99 -10.28 10.24
C ALA A 38 2.35 -9.60 10.47
N ALA A 39 3.46 -10.30 10.22
CA ALA A 39 4.80 -9.72 10.30
C ALA A 39 5.02 -8.64 9.23
N ALA A 40 4.57 -8.87 7.99
CA ALA A 40 4.65 -7.88 6.91
C ALA A 40 3.80 -6.63 7.21
N ASP A 41 2.58 -6.81 7.73
CA ASP A 41 1.71 -5.71 8.13
C ASP A 41 2.26 -4.94 9.34
N GLY A 42 2.86 -5.65 10.30
CA GLY A 42 3.58 -5.05 11.42
C GLY A 42 4.74 -4.15 10.98
N GLN A 43 5.53 -4.57 10.00
CA GLN A 43 6.60 -3.75 9.43
C GLN A 43 6.07 -2.50 8.73
N ARG A 44 5.01 -2.62 7.93
CA ARG A 44 4.40 -1.46 7.24
C ARG A 44 3.84 -0.44 8.24
N SER A 45 3.12 -0.90 9.26
CA SER A 45 2.56 -0.04 10.29
C SER A 45 3.62 0.62 11.18
N ALA A 46 4.78 -0.02 11.39
CA ALA A 46 5.88 0.57 12.14
C ALA A 46 6.46 1.84 11.50
N HIS A 47 6.43 1.92 10.16
CA HIS A 47 6.94 3.07 9.40
C HIS A 47 5.85 4.09 9.01
N TRP A 48 4.57 3.73 9.15
CA TRP A 48 3.45 4.63 8.86
C TRP A 48 3.45 5.86 9.77
N MET A 49 3.33 7.06 9.19
CA MET A 49 3.34 8.35 9.91
C MET A 49 4.60 8.57 10.79
N LYS A 50 5.73 7.95 10.42
CA LYS A 50 7.03 8.18 11.05
C LYS A 50 7.93 9.04 10.18
N CYS A 51 8.55 10.05 10.78
CA CYS A 51 9.44 10.96 10.08
C CYS A 51 10.68 10.20 9.56
N PRO A 52 10.97 10.23 8.25
CA PRO A 52 12.12 9.51 7.68
C PRO A 52 13.46 10.09 8.14
N LYS A 53 13.50 11.34 8.64
CA LYS A 53 14.71 11.97 9.17
C LYS A 53 15.06 11.53 10.59
N CYS A 54 14.07 11.36 11.47
CA CYS A 54 14.31 11.20 12.91
C CYS A 54 13.47 10.12 13.60
N GLY A 55 12.57 9.44 12.89
CA GLY A 55 11.66 8.43 13.46
C GLY A 55 10.54 8.99 14.35
N GLY A 56 10.46 10.31 14.53
CA GLY A 56 9.41 10.97 15.31
C GLY A 56 8.02 10.83 14.67
N GLN A 57 6.96 11.01 15.46
CA GLN A 57 5.58 10.99 14.97
C GLN A 57 5.31 12.18 14.04
N MET A 58 4.55 11.96 12.99
CA MET A 58 4.04 13.01 12.11
C MET A 58 2.56 13.28 12.41
N LYS A 59 2.15 14.52 12.19
CA LYS A 59 0.76 14.96 12.25
C LYS A 59 0.40 15.66 10.94
N GLU A 60 -0.82 15.43 10.49
CA GLU A 60 -1.39 16.15 9.36
C GLU A 60 -1.71 17.59 9.79
N VAL A 61 -1.26 18.57 9.01
CA VAL A 61 -1.55 19.99 9.22
C VAL A 61 -2.06 20.61 7.93
N MET A 62 -3.08 21.45 8.03
CA MET A 62 -3.60 22.20 6.88
C MET A 62 -2.78 23.47 6.68
N MET A 63 -2.14 23.60 5.53
CA MET A 63 -1.39 24.80 5.15
C MET A 63 -2.13 25.51 4.00
N GLY A 64 -2.49 26.78 4.22
CA GLY A 64 -3.12 27.62 3.21
C GLY A 64 -2.08 28.37 2.39
N ALA A 65 -2.19 28.33 1.06
CA ALA A 65 -1.44 29.17 0.14
C ALA A 65 -2.38 29.75 -0.93
N ASP A 66 -1.90 30.75 -1.69
CA ASP A 66 -2.67 31.51 -2.69
C ASP A 66 -3.37 30.67 -3.77
N GLY A 67 -3.02 29.38 -3.89
CA GLY A 67 -3.61 28.39 -4.79
C GLY A 67 -4.56 27.35 -4.16
N GLY A 68 -4.77 27.36 -2.83
CA GLY A 68 -5.65 26.41 -2.12
C GLY A 68 -5.18 26.03 -0.70
N THR A 69 -5.95 25.16 -0.04
CA THR A 69 -5.54 24.52 1.23
C THR A 69 -5.01 23.12 0.93
N VAL A 70 -3.83 22.79 1.45
CA VAL A 70 -3.20 21.47 1.26
C VAL A 70 -2.92 20.86 2.64
N ALA A 71 -3.29 19.59 2.80
CA ALA A 71 -2.91 18.81 3.96
C ALA A 71 -1.45 18.38 3.79
N VAL A 72 -0.62 18.56 4.82
CA VAL A 72 0.80 18.20 4.76
C VAL A 72 1.21 17.52 6.06
N ASP A 73 2.17 16.63 5.99
CA ASP A 73 2.66 15.91 7.16
C ASP A 73 3.81 16.67 7.83
N GLN A 74 3.60 17.11 9.06
CA GLN A 74 4.61 17.78 9.87
C GLN A 74 5.09 16.86 11.00
N CYS A 75 6.40 16.66 11.09
CA CYS A 75 7.03 15.97 12.19
C CYS A 75 6.99 16.80 13.48
N THR A 76 6.48 16.23 14.57
CA THR A 76 6.40 16.89 15.88
C THR A 76 7.74 16.99 16.60
N ALA A 77 8.75 16.20 16.20
CA ALA A 77 10.05 16.17 16.85
C ALA A 77 11.09 17.10 16.18
N CYS A 78 11.25 17.01 14.85
CA CYS A 78 12.28 17.79 14.14
C CYS A 78 11.72 18.96 13.32
N GLY A 79 10.40 19.10 13.22
CA GLY A 79 9.74 20.15 12.45
C GLY A 79 9.76 19.97 10.93
N GLY A 80 10.28 18.85 10.42
CA GLY A 80 10.27 18.56 8.98
C GLY A 80 8.84 18.48 8.42
N VAL A 81 8.64 19.04 7.23
CA VAL A 81 7.36 19.01 6.49
C VAL A 81 7.53 18.14 5.25
N TYR A 82 6.60 17.23 5.04
CA TYR A 82 6.58 16.28 3.95
C TYR A 82 5.28 16.47 3.15
N PHE A 83 5.39 16.31 1.83
CA PHE A 83 4.29 16.50 0.89
C PHE A 83 4.10 15.20 0.13
N ASP A 84 2.85 14.78 -0.02
CA ASP A 84 2.49 13.68 -0.89
C ASP A 84 2.55 14.11 -2.37
N ALA A 85 2.47 13.12 -3.25
CA ALA A 85 2.58 13.33 -4.68
C ALA A 85 1.49 14.31 -5.18
N GLY A 86 1.92 15.48 -5.67
CA GLY A 86 1.03 16.53 -6.20
C GLY A 86 0.71 17.64 -5.21
N GLU A 87 0.84 17.43 -3.90
CA GLU A 87 0.52 18.44 -2.89
C GLU A 87 1.39 19.70 -2.98
N LEU A 88 2.69 19.51 -3.22
CA LEU A 88 3.60 20.63 -3.43
C LEU A 88 3.20 21.48 -4.64
N ALA A 89 2.71 20.86 -5.71
CA ALA A 89 2.30 21.57 -6.91
C ALA A 89 1.04 22.41 -6.68
N LEU A 90 0.08 21.89 -5.89
CA LEU A 90 -1.09 22.63 -5.43
C LEU A 90 -0.69 23.87 -4.63
N LEU A 91 0.26 23.75 -3.70
CA LEU A 91 0.79 24.90 -2.95
C LEU A 91 1.49 25.92 -3.85
N MET A 92 2.19 25.46 -4.88
CA MET A 92 2.87 26.33 -5.84
C MET A 92 1.93 26.94 -6.91
N GLY A 93 0.62 26.72 -6.82
CA GLY A 93 -0.35 27.18 -7.82
C GLY A 93 -0.18 26.54 -9.20
N LYS A 94 0.61 25.47 -9.30
CA LYS A 94 0.77 24.66 -10.51
C LYS A 94 -0.15 23.45 -10.38
N GLN A 95 -1.32 23.51 -11.00
CA GLN A 95 -2.26 22.38 -11.07
C GLN A 95 -1.52 21.07 -11.43
N PRO A 96 -1.33 20.12 -10.48
CA PRO A 96 -0.75 18.81 -10.80
C PRO A 96 -1.81 17.97 -11.48
N GLY A 97 -1.80 18.02 -12.81
CA GLY A 97 -2.82 17.36 -13.60
C GLY A 97 -3.32 18.28 -14.69
N SER A 98 -2.48 18.50 -15.69
CA SER A 98 -3.01 18.71 -17.03
C SER A 98 -1.98 18.06 -17.93
N SER A 99 -2.28 16.91 -18.52
CA SER A 99 -2.94 16.83 -19.83
C SER A 99 -2.16 17.52 -20.95
N ARG A 100 -1.34 18.56 -20.67
CA ARG A 100 -0.55 19.29 -21.65
C ARG A 100 0.37 18.41 -22.48
N MET A 101 1.04 17.43 -21.89
CA MET A 101 1.89 16.54 -22.68
C MET A 101 1.10 15.61 -23.61
N LEU A 102 -0.05 15.06 -23.17
CA LEU A 102 -0.88 14.22 -24.05
C LEU A 102 -1.64 15.06 -25.07
N ASP A 103 -2.08 16.27 -24.72
CA ASP A 103 -2.72 17.23 -25.61
C ASP A 103 -1.73 17.77 -26.66
N ASP A 104 -0.47 18.00 -26.30
CA ASP A 104 0.60 18.40 -27.23
C ASP A 104 0.99 17.23 -28.15
N LEU A 105 1.04 16.00 -27.63
CA LEU A 105 1.42 14.79 -28.38
C LEU A 105 0.30 14.31 -29.32
N LEU A 106 -0.96 14.43 -28.91
CA LEU A 106 -2.13 13.97 -29.66
C LEU A 106 -2.82 15.11 -30.41
N GLY A 107 -2.32 16.35 -30.33
CA GLY A 107 -2.88 17.51 -31.04
C GLY A 107 -2.89 17.39 -32.57
N TRP A 108 -2.05 16.51 -33.15
CA TRP A 108 -2.09 16.14 -34.57
C TRP A 108 -3.17 15.11 -34.94
N VAL A 109 -3.77 14.43 -33.95
CA VAL A 109 -4.83 13.43 -34.17
C VAL A 109 -6.13 14.16 -34.52
N PRO A 110 -6.73 13.92 -35.70
CA PRO A 110 -7.99 14.54 -36.07
C PRO A 110 -9.09 14.20 -35.05
N GLY A 111 -9.46 15.16 -34.21
CA GLY A 111 -10.52 15.04 -33.19
C GLY A 111 -10.08 15.28 -31.73
N TRP A 112 -8.77 15.38 -31.44
CA TRP A 112 -8.26 15.67 -30.10
C TRP A 112 -8.03 17.19 -29.90
N GLY A 113 -8.70 17.81 -28.93
CA GLY A 113 -8.38 19.15 -28.39
C GLY A 113 -8.46 20.37 -29.35
N LYS A 114 -9.66 20.75 -29.83
CA LYS A 114 -9.86 22.06 -30.49
C LYS A 114 -10.29 23.16 -29.51
N GLY A 115 -9.42 24.17 -29.37
CA GLY A 115 -9.83 25.57 -29.34
C GLY A 115 -9.37 26.41 -28.14
N ARG A 116 -8.35 27.27 -28.34
CA ARG A 116 -8.38 28.67 -27.88
C ARG A 116 -7.34 29.50 -28.64
N LYS A 117 -7.85 30.50 -29.37
CA LYS A 117 -7.12 31.52 -30.12
C LYS A 117 -6.84 32.71 -29.20
N TYR A 118 -5.59 33.13 -29.01
CA TYR A 118 -5.22 34.55 -29.00
C TYR A 118 -3.71 34.73 -29.19
N PHE A 119 -3.39 35.54 -30.19
CA PHE A 119 -2.08 35.90 -30.69
C PHE A 119 -1.86 37.35 -30.25
N THR A 120 -0.91 37.60 -29.35
CA THR A 120 -0.41 38.96 -29.09
C THR A 120 1.06 38.98 -29.44
N GLY A 121 1.35 39.59 -30.58
CA GLY A 121 2.69 39.70 -31.13
C GLY A 121 3.56 40.73 -30.41
N ARG A 122 4.78 40.83 -30.93
CA ARG A 122 5.59 42.03 -30.93
C ARG A 122 6.08 42.24 -32.35
#